data_AF-A0A959AF71-F1
#
_entry.id   AF-A0A959AF71-F1
#
_cell.length_a   1.000
_cell.length_b   1.000
_cell.length_c   1.000
_cell.angle_alpha   90.00
_cell.angle_beta   90.00
_cell.angle_gamma   90.00
#
_symmetry.space_group_name_H-M   'P 1'
#
loop_
_entity.id
_entity.type
_entity.pdbx_description
1 polymer ?
#
loop_
_entity_poly.entity_id
_entity_poly.type
_entity_poly.pdbx_seq_one_letter_code
_entity_poly.pdbx_strand_id
1 'polypeptide(L)'
;SNSCYYDGEKILDNVPSLGWLLGDEGSGTHLGKALLRSKFYRELPADLNSSFDKSFPEGMDAIKDRVYEKGANAYLASFTRFLGEHLQHPYVQNLVATCLGEFLDRHVCKYNGYQHVPVHFVGSIAHHFQDVLQMCMKERQLKPGMIVRKPIYPLADYHLHPSE
;
A
#
# COMPACT_ATOMS: atom_id res chain seq x y z
N SER A 1 -5.11 -5.14 0.93
CA SER A 1 -5.95 -3.98 0.71
C SER A 1 -7.35 -4.48 0.38
N ASN A 2 -8.34 -3.66 0.71
CA ASN A 2 -9.75 -3.88 0.38
C ASN A 2 -10.29 -2.53 -0.10
N SER A 3 -11.36 -2.55 -0.88
CA SER A 3 -12.01 -1.34 -1.39
C SER A 3 -13.52 -1.56 -1.46
N CYS A 4 -14.31 -0.49 -1.34
CA CYS A 4 -15.74 -0.57 -1.51
C CYS A 4 -16.28 0.75 -2.06
N TYR A 5 -17.42 0.68 -2.75
CA TYR A 5 -18.20 1.85 -3.12
C TYR A 5 -19.30 2.05 -2.07
N TYR A 6 -19.36 3.25 -1.49
CA TYR A 6 -20.22 3.59 -0.36
C TYR A 6 -21.06 4.83 -0.72
N ASP A 7 -22.37 4.78 -0.48
CA ASP A 7 -23.31 5.87 -0.82
C ASP A 7 -23.53 6.89 0.31
N GLY A 8 -22.90 6.68 1.47
CA GLY A 8 -23.15 7.47 2.68
C GLY A 8 -23.94 6.72 3.75
N GLU A 9 -24.62 5.63 3.39
CA GLU A 9 -25.38 4.79 4.31
C GLU A 9 -24.92 3.32 4.28
N LYS A 10 -24.72 2.76 3.08
CA LYS A 10 -24.38 1.34 2.88
C LYS A 10 -23.34 1.13 1.77
N ILE A 11 -22.70 -0.03 1.81
CA ILE A 11 -21.80 -0.48 0.74
C ILE A 11 -22.64 -0.94 -0.45
N LEU A 12 -22.44 -0.33 -1.61
CA LEU A 12 -23.11 -0.65 -2.86
C LEU A 12 -22.36 -1.69 -3.69
N ASP A 13 -21.03 -1.67 -3.64
CA ASP A 13 -20.17 -2.57 -4.40
C ASP A 13 -18.85 -2.84 -3.65
N ASN A 14 -18.28 -4.02 -3.83
CA ASN A 14 -17.02 -4.45 -3.23
C ASN A 14 -16.27 -5.35 -4.21
N VAL A 15 -15.06 -4.93 -4.59
CA VAL A 15 -14.15 -5.80 -5.34
C VAL A 15 -13.51 -6.76 -4.34
N PRO A 16 -13.61 -8.10 -4.54
CA PRO A 16 -13.09 -9.05 -3.57
C PRO A 16 -11.59 -8.91 -3.33
N SER A 17 -11.20 -8.83 -2.06
CA SER A 17 -9.80 -8.97 -1.66
C SER A 17 -9.45 -10.45 -1.55
N LEU A 18 -8.45 -10.90 -2.30
CA LEU A 18 -8.00 -12.31 -2.30
C LEU A 18 -6.97 -12.62 -1.20
N GLY A 19 -6.72 -11.66 -0.30
CA GLY A 19 -5.74 -11.77 0.77
C GLY A 19 -4.29 -11.74 0.28
N TRP A 20 -3.36 -11.63 1.23
CA TRP A 20 -1.95 -11.33 0.98
C TRP A 20 -1.20 -12.36 0.14
N LEU A 21 -1.71 -13.59 0.04
CA LEU A 21 -1.07 -14.64 -0.75
C LEU A 21 -1.41 -14.51 -2.24
N LEU A 22 -2.67 -14.21 -2.58
CA LEU A 22 -3.18 -14.21 -3.95
C LEU A 22 -3.37 -12.81 -4.56
N GLY A 23 -3.54 -11.78 -3.73
CA GLY A 23 -3.75 -10.39 -4.16
C GLY A 23 -3.14 -9.42 -3.16
N ASP A 24 -3.99 -8.56 -2.59
CA ASP A 24 -3.60 -7.56 -1.58
C ASP A 24 -2.72 -6.44 -2.17
N GLU A 25 -2.97 -6.08 -3.43
CA GLU A 25 -2.21 -5.06 -4.16
C GLU A 25 -2.14 -3.75 -3.39
N GLY A 26 -1.03 -3.02 -3.52
CA GLY A 26 -0.77 -1.81 -2.72
C GLY A 26 -0.67 -2.01 -1.20
N SER A 27 -0.76 -3.22 -0.65
CA SER A 27 -0.57 -3.43 0.79
C SER A 27 0.91 -3.43 1.19
N GLY A 28 1.17 -3.38 2.50
CA GLY A 28 2.53 -3.51 3.01
C GLY A 28 3.17 -4.85 2.66
N THR A 29 2.39 -5.93 2.66
CA THR A 29 2.85 -7.25 2.24
C THR A 29 3.24 -7.25 0.77
N HIS A 30 2.43 -6.63 -0.09
CA HIS A 30 2.71 -6.54 -1.52
C HIS A 30 4.00 -5.74 -1.79
N LEU A 31 4.14 -4.58 -1.16
CA LEU A 31 5.34 -3.73 -1.23
C LEU A 31 6.60 -4.47 -0.73
N GLY A 32 6.50 -5.17 0.40
CA GLY A 32 7.60 -5.98 0.93
C GLY A 32 8.03 -7.08 -0.02
N LYS A 33 7.08 -7.83 -0.59
CA LYS A 33 7.36 -8.82 -1.64
C LYS A 33 8.03 -8.20 -2.87
N ALA A 34 7.59 -7.02 -3.31
CA ALA A 34 8.20 -6.30 -4.42
C ALA A 34 9.67 -5.94 -4.13
N LEU A 35 9.97 -5.39 -2.94
CA LEU A 35 11.34 -5.08 -2.53
C LEU A 35 12.22 -6.35 -2.50
N LEU A 36 11.73 -7.43 -1.88
CA LEU A 36 12.48 -8.68 -1.78
C LEU A 36 12.76 -9.30 -3.16
N ARG A 37 11.78 -9.27 -4.08
CA ARG A 37 12.00 -9.68 -5.48
C ARG A 37 13.11 -8.86 -6.11
N SER A 38 13.04 -7.53 -6.05
CA SER A 38 14.08 -6.69 -6.63
C SER A 38 15.46 -6.91 -6.01
N LYS A 39 15.54 -7.18 -4.70
CA LYS A 39 16.80 -7.54 -4.03
C LYS A 39 17.37 -8.83 -4.59
N PHE A 40 16.60 -9.91 -4.57
CA PHE A 40 17.10 -11.25 -4.88
C PHE A 40 17.16 -11.55 -6.38
N TYR A 41 16.45 -10.79 -7.21
CA TYR A 41 16.56 -10.83 -8.67
C TYR A 41 17.62 -9.87 -9.22
N ARG A 42 18.40 -9.23 -8.34
CA ARG A 42 19.50 -8.33 -8.69
C ARG A 42 19.06 -7.09 -9.48
N GLU A 43 17.86 -6.61 -9.21
CA GLU A 43 17.27 -5.41 -9.82
C GLU A 43 17.51 -4.16 -8.96
N LEU A 44 17.79 -4.32 -7.66
CA LEU A 44 18.10 -3.20 -6.79
C LEU A 44 19.41 -2.49 -7.21
N PRO A 45 19.39 -1.15 -7.34
CA PRO A 45 20.59 -0.32 -7.48
C PRO A 45 21.63 -0.60 -6.38
N ALA A 46 22.92 -0.48 -6.71
CA ALA A 46 24.02 -0.92 -5.84
C ALA A 46 24.04 -0.24 -4.45
N ASP A 47 23.65 1.03 -4.37
CA ASP A 47 23.54 1.81 -3.14
C ASP A 47 22.39 1.32 -2.25
N LEU A 48 21.22 1.05 -2.83
CA LEU A 48 20.08 0.46 -2.12
C LEU A 48 20.38 -0.99 -1.72
N ASN A 49 21.07 -1.74 -2.58
CA ASN A 49 21.47 -3.11 -2.33
C ASN A 49 22.38 -3.20 -1.09
N SER A 50 23.38 -2.31 -1.01
CA SER A 50 24.28 -2.16 0.13
C SER A 50 23.56 -1.70 1.40
N SER A 51 22.59 -0.79 1.27
CA SER A 51 21.77 -0.33 2.41
C SER A 51 20.87 -1.44 2.93
N PHE A 52 20.30 -2.24 2.03
CA PHE A 52 19.46 -3.38 2.38
C PHE A 52 20.25 -4.42 3.19
N ASP A 53 21.47 -4.76 2.77
CA ASP A 53 22.31 -5.73 3.49
C ASP A 53 22.66 -5.28 4.92
N LYS A 54 22.77 -3.96 5.14
CA LYS A 54 22.99 -3.40 6.48
C LYS A 54 21.72 -3.48 7.34
N SER A 55 20.56 -3.23 6.74
CA SER A 55 19.27 -3.25 7.45
C SER A 55 18.75 -4.66 7.71
N PHE A 56 19.09 -5.63 6.85
CA PHE A 56 18.61 -7.01 6.88
C PHE A 56 19.76 -8.01 6.65
N PRO A 57 20.65 -8.20 7.64
CA PRO A 57 21.84 -9.04 7.51
C PRO A 57 21.54 -10.55 7.54
N GLU A 58 20.29 -10.97 7.79
CA GLU A 58 19.92 -12.38 7.94
C GLU A 58 20.06 -13.23 6.66
N GLY A 59 20.12 -12.58 5.49
CA GLY A 59 20.33 -13.25 4.21
C GLY A 59 19.08 -13.95 3.64
N MET A 60 19.21 -14.49 2.42
CA MET A 60 18.09 -15.03 1.65
C MET A 60 17.40 -16.22 2.31
N ASP A 61 18.17 -17.15 2.88
CA ASP A 61 17.63 -18.39 3.44
C ASP A 61 16.80 -18.12 4.70
N ALA A 62 17.27 -17.26 5.60
CA ALA A 62 16.51 -16.86 6.79
C ALA A 62 15.22 -16.11 6.44
N ILE A 63 15.25 -15.25 5.40
CA ILE A 63 14.05 -14.57 4.90
C ILE A 63 13.08 -15.58 4.31
N LYS A 64 13.56 -16.54 3.51
CA LYS A 64 12.72 -17.61 2.94
C LYS A 64 12.02 -18.40 4.03
N ASP A 65 12.76 -18.89 5.02
CA ASP A 65 12.20 -19.68 6.11
C ASP A 65 11.07 -18.93 6.82
N ARG A 66 11.29 -17.66 7.19
CA ARG A 66 10.27 -16.81 7.81
C ARG A 66 9.05 -16.55 6.92
N VAL A 67 9.22 -16.52 5.59
CA VAL A 67 8.09 -16.31 4.66
C VAL A 67 7.17 -17.53 4.55
N TYR A 68 7.67 -18.73 4.86
CA TYR A 68 6.87 -19.95 4.88
C TYR A 68 6.20 -20.22 6.24
N GLU A 69 6.49 -19.43 7.27
CA GLU A 69 5.85 -19.53 8.58
C GLU A 69 4.42 -18.95 8.59
N LYS A 70 3.60 -19.40 9.54
CA LYS A 70 2.28 -18.82 9.78
C LYS A 70 2.43 -17.36 10.22
N GLY A 71 1.68 -16.46 9.59
CA GLY A 71 1.71 -15.02 9.92
C GLY A 71 2.82 -14.23 9.21
N ALA A 72 3.43 -14.80 8.16
CA ALA A 72 4.47 -14.15 7.35
C ALA A 72 4.06 -12.79 6.74
N ASN A 73 2.76 -12.49 6.64
CA ASN A 73 2.27 -11.19 6.15
C ASN A 73 2.79 -10.01 6.98
N ALA A 74 2.83 -10.12 8.31
CA ALA A 74 3.35 -9.06 9.16
C ALA A 74 4.87 -8.88 8.97
N TYR A 75 5.60 -9.99 8.84
CA TYR A 75 7.02 -9.98 8.54
C TYR A 75 7.31 -9.33 7.18
N LEU A 76 6.61 -9.74 6.13
CA LEU A 76 6.72 -9.15 4.80
C LEU A 76 6.39 -7.65 4.81
N ALA A 77 5.36 -7.23 5.54
CA ALA A 77 5.01 -5.82 5.67
C ALA A 77 6.10 -5.00 6.39
N SER A 78 6.93 -5.61 7.23
CA SER A 78 8.00 -4.90 7.95
C SER A 78 9.06 -4.29 7.01
N PHE A 79 9.26 -4.90 5.83
CA PHE A 79 10.17 -4.40 4.80
C PHE A 79 9.74 -3.07 4.20
N THR A 80 8.47 -2.65 4.37
CA THR A 80 8.03 -1.32 3.93
C THR A 80 8.72 -0.18 4.67
N ARG A 81 9.27 -0.43 5.87
CA ARG A 81 10.09 0.54 6.58
C ARG A 81 11.29 1.00 5.76
N PHE A 82 11.97 0.06 5.10
CA PHE A 82 13.09 0.35 4.21
C PHE A 82 12.67 1.25 3.05
N LEU A 83 11.52 0.95 2.43
CA LEU A 83 10.97 1.80 1.36
C LEU A 83 10.66 3.21 1.86
N GLY A 84 10.14 3.34 3.09
CA GLY A 84 9.91 4.64 3.73
C GLY A 84 11.19 5.45 3.96
N GLU A 85 12.23 4.79 4.48
CA GLU A 85 13.53 5.40 4.76
C GLU A 85 14.27 5.85 3.49
N HIS A 86 13.96 5.23 2.35
CA HIS A 86 14.56 5.51 1.04
C HIS A 86 13.58 6.13 0.03
N LEU A 87 12.48 6.72 0.48
CA LEU A 87 11.40 7.21 -0.40
C LEU A 87 11.83 8.32 -1.39
N GLN A 88 12.93 9.02 -1.13
CA GLN A 88 13.46 10.02 -2.07
C GLN A 88 14.24 9.39 -3.24
N HIS A 89 14.59 8.11 -3.14
CA HIS A 89 15.30 7.42 -4.22
C HIS A 89 14.34 7.11 -5.39
N PRO A 90 14.65 7.50 -6.64
CA PRO A 90 13.73 7.32 -7.78
C PRO A 90 13.26 5.88 -7.99
N TYR A 91 14.16 4.90 -7.83
CA TYR A 91 13.80 3.48 -7.89
C TYR A 91 12.72 3.09 -6.86
N VAL A 92 12.82 3.59 -5.63
CA VAL A 92 11.86 3.30 -4.56
C VAL A 92 10.53 3.96 -4.85
N GLN A 93 10.53 5.23 -5.32
CA GLN A 93 9.31 5.90 -5.76
C GLN A 93 8.60 5.09 -6.85
N ASN A 94 9.33 4.62 -7.85
CA ASN A 94 8.78 3.81 -8.94
C ASN A 94 8.22 2.46 -8.46
N LEU A 95 8.93 1.77 -7.56
CA LEU A 95 8.46 0.51 -6.99
C LEU A 95 7.15 0.71 -6.21
N VAL A 96 7.10 1.75 -5.35
CA VAL A 96 5.90 2.07 -4.58
C VAL A 96 4.75 2.49 -5.51
N ALA A 97 5.02 3.36 -6.50
CA ALA A 97 4.04 3.81 -7.48
C ALA A 97 3.46 2.64 -8.29
N THR A 98 4.30 1.67 -8.67
CA THR A 98 3.85 0.46 -9.37
C THR A 98 2.87 -0.34 -8.51
N CYS A 99 3.23 -0.62 -7.25
CA CYS A 99 2.37 -1.39 -6.35
C CYS A 99 1.06 -0.69 -6.01
N LEU A 100 1.07 0.64 -5.82
CA LEU A 100 -0.13 1.43 -5.55
C LEU A 100 -0.98 1.59 -6.81
N GLY A 101 -0.36 1.81 -7.97
CA GLY A 101 -1.02 1.85 -9.27
C GLY A 101 -1.78 0.57 -9.57
N GLU A 102 -1.16 -0.59 -9.32
CA GLU A 102 -1.83 -1.89 -9.46
C GLU A 102 -3.08 -2.01 -8.57
N PHE A 103 -3.02 -1.49 -7.33
CA PHE A 103 -4.21 -1.45 -6.47
C PHE A 103 -5.30 -0.58 -7.09
N LEU A 104 -4.96 0.62 -7.55
CA LEU A 104 -5.93 1.51 -8.18
C LEU A 104 -6.57 0.86 -9.42
N ASP A 105 -5.77 0.21 -10.28
CA ASP A 105 -6.24 -0.37 -11.54
C ASP A 105 -7.09 -1.63 -11.35
N ARG A 106 -6.71 -2.47 -10.39
CA ARG A 106 -7.39 -3.75 -10.13
C ARG A 106 -8.58 -3.62 -9.20
N HIS A 107 -8.63 -2.58 -8.37
CA HIS A 107 -9.69 -2.37 -7.38
C HIS A 107 -10.47 -1.09 -7.65
N VAL A 108 -9.89 0.08 -7.40
CA VAL A 108 -10.61 1.37 -7.39
C VAL A 108 -11.25 1.69 -8.75
N CYS A 109 -10.52 1.46 -9.85
CA CYS A 109 -10.99 1.77 -11.20
C CYS A 109 -12.05 0.77 -11.72
N LYS A 110 -12.44 -0.23 -10.92
CA LYS A 110 -13.51 -1.19 -11.29
C LYS A 110 -14.90 -0.67 -10.93
N TYR A 111 -15.00 0.32 -10.05
CA TYR A 111 -16.28 0.90 -9.67
C TYR A 111 -16.85 1.77 -10.79
N ASN A 112 -18.13 1.61 -11.08
CA ASN A 112 -18.78 2.46 -12.07
C ASN A 112 -18.77 3.93 -11.61
N GLY A 113 -18.39 4.84 -12.51
CA GLY A 113 -18.31 6.27 -12.20
C GLY A 113 -17.19 6.65 -11.22
N TYR A 114 -16.17 5.81 -11.03
CA TYR A 114 -15.07 6.06 -10.09
C TYR A 114 -14.38 7.44 -10.24
N GLN A 115 -14.39 8.02 -11.45
CA GLN A 115 -13.82 9.34 -11.73
C GLN A 115 -14.67 10.51 -11.20
N HIS A 116 -15.93 10.27 -10.85
CA HIS A 116 -16.87 11.31 -10.45
C HIS A 116 -17.01 11.46 -8.94
N VAL A 117 -16.56 10.46 -8.17
CA VAL A 117 -16.65 10.42 -6.71
C VAL A 117 -15.27 10.55 -6.06
N PRO A 118 -15.17 11.11 -4.85
CA PRO A 118 -13.90 11.16 -4.12
C PRO A 118 -13.47 9.76 -3.66
N VAL A 119 -12.17 9.47 -3.79
CA VAL A 119 -11.58 8.22 -3.31
C VAL A 119 -10.86 8.49 -1.98
N HIS A 120 -11.38 7.87 -0.91
CA HIS A 120 -10.83 7.97 0.43
C HIS A 120 -9.94 6.76 0.73
N PHE A 121 -8.87 6.97 1.50
CA PHE A 121 -7.96 5.91 1.93
C PHE A 121 -7.82 5.88 3.44
N VAL A 122 -7.73 4.67 3.99
CA VAL A 122 -7.43 4.45 5.41
C VAL A 122 -6.26 3.46 5.52
N GLY A 123 -5.28 3.78 6.36
CA GLY A 123 -4.20 2.87 6.72
C GLY A 123 -2.81 3.50 6.67
N SER A 124 -1.85 2.83 7.31
CA SER A 124 -0.47 3.30 7.42
C SER A 124 0.24 3.46 6.08
N ILE A 125 0.03 2.53 5.15
CA ILE A 125 0.66 2.55 3.82
C ILE A 125 0.18 3.75 3.01
N ALA A 126 -1.14 3.94 2.91
CA ALA A 126 -1.72 5.06 2.17
C ALA A 126 -1.27 6.41 2.74
N HIS A 127 -1.22 6.54 4.07
CA HIS A 127 -0.74 7.77 4.71
C HIS A 127 0.76 7.98 4.54
N HIS A 128 1.58 6.94 4.67
CA HIS A 128 3.04 7.08 4.60
C HIS A 128 3.54 7.38 3.19
N PHE A 129 2.89 6.79 2.18
CA PHE A 129 3.22 6.99 0.77
C PHE A 129 2.20 7.89 0.06
N GLN A 130 1.58 8.83 0.79
CA GLN A 130 0.47 9.64 0.28
C GLN A 130 0.84 10.44 -0.98
N ASP A 131 2.06 10.98 -1.05
CA ASP A 131 2.49 11.80 -2.19
C ASP A 131 2.57 10.94 -3.45
N VAL A 132 3.12 9.72 -3.33
CA VAL A 132 3.17 8.74 -4.42
C VAL A 132 1.77 8.28 -4.80
N LEU A 133 0.92 8.00 -3.81
CA LEU A 133 -0.47 7.62 -4.05
C LEU A 133 -1.23 8.70 -4.82
N GLN A 134 -1.11 9.97 -4.42
CA GLN A 134 -1.76 11.10 -5.09
C GLN A 134 -1.27 11.27 -6.53
N MET A 135 0.02 11.04 -6.80
CA MET A 135 0.53 11.00 -8.18
C MET A 135 -0.14 9.89 -9.00
N CYS A 136 -0.16 8.65 -8.49
CA CYS A 136 -0.83 7.52 -9.16
C CYS A 136 -2.33 7.77 -9.39
N MET A 137 -3.00 8.45 -8.44
CA MET A 137 -4.40 8.85 -8.55
C MET A 137 -4.63 9.87 -9.67
N LYS A 138 -3.75 10.87 -9.77
CA LYS A 138 -3.81 11.90 -10.80
C LYS A 138 -3.69 11.31 -12.20
N GLU A 139 -2.77 10.36 -12.40
CA GLU A 139 -2.60 9.65 -13.68
C GLU A 139 -3.88 8.93 -14.14
N ARG A 140 -4.71 8.48 -13.19
CA ARG A 140 -5.95 7.74 -13.41
C ARG A 140 -7.21 8.62 -13.36
N GLN A 141 -7.04 9.94 -13.27
CA GLN A 141 -8.13 10.91 -13.16
C GLN A 141 -9.05 10.64 -11.96
N LEU A 142 -8.48 10.13 -10.86
CA LEU A 142 -9.20 9.93 -9.60
C LEU A 142 -9.29 11.24 -8.82
N LYS A 143 -10.44 11.48 -8.20
CA LYS A 143 -10.61 12.62 -7.29
C LYS A 143 -10.06 12.24 -5.91
N PRO A 144 -9.05 12.94 -5.37
CA PRO A 144 -8.55 12.67 -4.03
C PRO A 144 -9.60 13.05 -2.98
N GLY A 145 -9.87 12.11 -2.08
CA GLY A 145 -10.61 12.34 -0.84
C GLY A 145 -9.67 12.42 0.37
N MET A 146 -10.18 12.01 1.52
CA MET A 146 -9.41 11.97 2.77
C MET A 146 -8.45 10.77 2.79
N ILE A 147 -7.23 10.99 3.28
CA ILE A 147 -6.26 9.93 3.58
C ILE A 147 -6.00 9.94 5.08
N VAL A 148 -6.42 8.87 5.77
CA VAL A 148 -6.37 8.78 7.24
C VAL A 148 -5.47 7.63 7.67
N ARG A 149 -4.51 7.89 8.57
CA ARG A 149 -3.61 6.84 9.07
C ARG A 149 -4.32 5.81 9.96
N LYS A 150 -5.12 6.30 10.90
CA LYS A 150 -5.89 5.51 11.87
C LYS A 150 -7.29 6.11 11.97
N PRO A 151 -8.36 5.33 11.77
CA PRO A 151 -9.73 5.86 11.72
C PRO A 151 -10.25 6.33 13.08
N ILE A 152 -9.57 5.97 14.19
CA ILE A 152 -10.03 6.31 15.55
C ILE A 152 -10.21 7.81 15.78
N TYR A 153 -9.34 8.67 15.22
CA TYR A 153 -9.44 10.11 15.45
C TYR A 153 -10.64 10.74 14.74
N PRO A 154 -10.86 10.53 13.42
CA PRO A 154 -12.09 11.02 12.77
C PRO A 154 -13.38 10.41 13.32
N LEU A 155 -13.35 9.15 13.76
CA LEU A 155 -14.51 8.52 14.39
C LEU A 155 -14.84 9.18 15.73
N ALA A 156 -13.82 9.45 16.56
CA ALA A 156 -14.02 10.17 17.81
C ALA A 156 -14.60 11.57 17.54
N ASP A 157 -14.06 12.29 16.55
CA ASP A 157 -14.54 13.62 16.16
C ASP A 157 -16.01 13.60 15.72
N TYR A 158 -16.41 12.67 14.84
CA TYR A 158 -17.81 12.51 14.41
C TYR A 158 -18.78 12.25 15.57
N HIS A 159 -18.36 11.49 16.58
CA HIS A 159 -19.19 11.19 17.75
C HIS A 159 -19.18 12.31 18.81
N LEU A 160 -18.12 13.11 18.88
CA LEU A 160 -18.00 14.24 19.81
C LEU A 160 -18.62 15.53 19.25
N HIS A 161 -18.61 15.68 17.93
CA HIS A 161 -19.13 16.81 17.18
C HIS A 161 -19.99 16.31 16.02
N PRO A 162 -21.23 15.85 16.28
CA PRO A 162 -22.14 15.47 15.21
C PRO A 162 -22.38 16.72 14.36
N SER A 163 -21.97 16.69 13.10
CA SER A 163 -22.34 17.72 12.14
C SER A 163 -23.86 17.65 11.92
N GLU A 164 -24.55 18.74 12.30
CA GLU A 164 -25.99 18.97 12.03
C GLU A 164 -26.32 18.94 10.53
#